data_AF-E3K3R1-F1
#
_entry.id   AF-E3K3R1-F1
#
_cell.length_a   1.000
_cell.length_b   1.000
_cell.length_c   1.000
_cell.angle_alpha   90.00
_cell.angle_beta   90.00
_cell.angle_gamma   90.00
#
_symmetry.space_group_name_H-M   'P 1'
#
loop_
_entity.id
_entity.type
_entity.pdbx_description
1 polymer ?
#
loop_
_entity_poly.entity_id
_entity_poly.type
_entity_poly.pdbx_seq_one_letter_code
_entity_poly.pdbx_strand_id
1 'polypeptide(L)'
;MRREHIHLDLYPNYPPLDNTRPGQRATHPTPADFQAAEELILKDFSLISYGRLALYECPPKADPNTNPEVDPSPPEPSAVTNESGKPPKPEKPKCTFIAYIQFTRSEDLSEEDKNDLDFITTFLHDSTRFVNPVDLIHKIFRGKMWTIGWRKSQTRGEVAGRYIDTAGITQNPLAYLDKLINGISASDIIHKLFYSIADAAVDAANVLLTSLGLPGYCDPNLKRSNNNCFASNLAFTRDEFSNRPHCDDDKTKNAFLLLSNINREDGTIALAGDKDSTFTE
;
A
#
# COMPACT_ATOMS: atom_id res chain seq x y z
N MET A 1 -1.37 22.62 10.52
CA MET A 1 -0.05 23.09 10.08
C MET A 1 0.03 22.93 8.57
N ARG A 2 0.34 23.98 7.78
CA ARG A 2 0.51 23.88 6.32
C ARG A 2 1.98 23.55 6.06
N ARG A 3 2.26 22.47 5.34
CA ARG A 3 3.61 22.15 4.86
C ARG A 3 3.57 22.05 3.35
N GLU A 4 4.50 22.71 2.68
CA GLU A 4 4.66 22.60 1.24
C GLU A 4 5.28 21.23 0.92
N HIS A 5 4.89 20.64 -0.21
CA HIS A 5 5.54 19.43 -0.70
C HIS A 5 6.97 19.81 -1.13
N ILE A 6 7.95 19.26 -0.44
CA ILE A 6 9.37 19.39 -0.81
C ILE A 6 9.74 18.11 -1.53
N HIS A 7 10.03 18.20 -2.82
CA HIS A 7 10.61 17.08 -3.55
C HIS A 7 12.02 16.82 -3.00
N LEU A 8 12.26 15.59 -2.54
CA LEU A 8 13.56 15.14 -2.07
C LEU A 8 14.05 14.03 -2.99
N ASP A 9 15.13 14.31 -3.72
CA ASP A 9 15.89 13.30 -4.45
C ASP A 9 16.70 12.47 -3.45
N LEU A 10 16.02 11.51 -2.82
CA LEU A 10 16.60 10.69 -1.74
C LEU A 10 17.71 9.77 -2.22
N TYR A 11 17.66 9.33 -3.49
CA TYR A 11 18.58 8.34 -4.01
C TYR A 11 19.32 8.84 -5.26
N PRO A 12 20.63 8.64 -5.35
CA PRO A 12 21.39 8.95 -6.55
C PRO A 12 20.94 8.08 -7.74
N ASN A 13 20.85 8.70 -8.92
CA ASN A 13 20.57 8.00 -10.17
C ASN A 13 21.89 7.56 -10.83
N TYR A 14 22.13 6.26 -10.86
CA TYR A 14 23.30 5.67 -11.50
C TYR A 14 22.97 5.21 -12.93
N PRO A 15 23.81 5.52 -13.94
CA PRO A 15 23.61 4.99 -15.28
C PRO A 15 23.88 3.47 -15.33
N PRO A 16 23.15 2.70 -16.16
CA PRO A 16 23.41 1.27 -16.31
C PRO A 16 24.78 1.02 -16.93
N LEU A 17 25.55 0.11 -16.33
CA LEU A 17 26.83 -0.34 -16.87
C LEU A 17 26.62 -1.12 -18.18
N ASP A 18 25.60 -2.00 -18.19
CA ASP A 18 25.18 -2.80 -19.34
C ASP A 18 23.77 -3.41 -19.09
N ASN A 19 23.29 -4.24 -20.02
CA ASN A 19 21.99 -4.92 -19.93
C ASN A 19 22.01 -6.23 -19.12
N THR A 20 23.13 -6.59 -18.50
CA THR A 20 23.22 -7.79 -17.66
C THR A 20 22.55 -7.54 -16.32
N ARG A 21 22.16 -8.62 -15.60
CA ARG A 21 21.63 -8.49 -14.24
C ARG A 21 22.59 -7.71 -13.31
N PRO A 22 23.92 -7.97 -13.30
CA PRO A 22 24.88 -7.15 -12.57
C PRO A 22 24.89 -5.68 -13.00
N GLY A 23 24.90 -5.38 -14.30
CA GLY A 23 24.94 -4.01 -14.80
C GLY A 23 23.67 -3.21 -14.50
N GLN A 24 22.51 -3.88 -14.47
CA GLN A 24 21.25 -3.31 -14.00
C GLN A 24 21.24 -3.10 -12.48
N ARG A 25 21.76 -4.05 -11.68
CA ARG A 25 21.87 -3.88 -10.23
C ARG A 25 22.77 -2.72 -9.83
N ALA A 26 23.78 -2.41 -10.63
CA ALA A 26 24.63 -1.25 -10.40
C ALA A 26 23.88 0.09 -10.51
N THR A 27 22.65 0.10 -11.06
CA THR A 27 21.82 1.31 -11.06
C THR A 27 21.04 1.52 -9.76
N HIS A 28 21.05 0.54 -8.85
CA HIS A 28 20.23 0.58 -7.63
C HIS A 28 20.93 1.37 -6.52
N PRO A 29 20.18 2.01 -5.62
CA PRO A 29 20.76 2.60 -4.42
C PRO A 29 21.49 1.54 -3.60
N THR A 30 22.69 1.89 -3.12
CA THR A 30 23.49 1.05 -2.24
C THR A 30 23.00 1.13 -0.80
N PRO A 31 23.38 0.21 0.10
CA PRO A 31 23.08 0.34 1.54
C PRO A 31 23.53 1.68 2.14
N ALA A 32 24.67 2.21 1.70
CA ALA A 32 25.14 3.52 2.12
C ALA A 32 24.23 4.66 1.61
N ASP A 33 23.69 4.54 0.41
CA ASP A 33 22.72 5.52 -0.13
C ASP A 33 21.41 5.52 0.68
N PHE A 34 20.94 4.34 1.12
CA PHE A 34 19.78 4.25 2.01
C PHE A 34 20.03 4.92 3.37
N GLN A 35 21.20 4.67 3.96
CA GLN A 35 21.58 5.30 5.23
C GLN A 35 21.69 6.83 5.11
N ALA A 36 22.31 7.33 4.03
CA ALA A 36 22.41 8.76 3.78
C ALA A 36 21.02 9.41 3.56
N ALA A 37 20.12 8.72 2.86
CA ALA A 37 18.74 9.17 2.68
C ALA A 37 17.98 9.24 4.01
N GLU A 38 18.15 8.24 4.87
CA GLU A 38 17.56 8.22 6.21
C GLU A 38 18.06 9.40 7.06
N GLU A 39 19.37 9.64 7.10
CA GLU A 39 19.97 10.78 7.81
C GLU A 39 19.40 12.12 7.33
N LEU A 40 19.21 12.27 6.01
CA LEU A 40 18.61 13.46 5.41
C LEU A 40 17.16 13.65 5.85
N ILE A 41 16.36 12.58 5.87
CA ILE A 41 14.95 12.63 6.30
C ILE A 41 14.88 12.96 7.80
N LEU A 42 15.67 12.30 8.64
CA LEU A 42 15.62 12.47 10.10
C LEU A 42 16.12 13.84 10.56
N LYS A 43 16.83 14.58 9.71
CA LYS A 43 17.21 15.97 9.97
C LYS A 43 16.02 16.92 10.01
N ASP A 44 15.06 16.75 9.11
CA ASP A 44 13.96 17.70 8.87
C ASP A 44 12.58 17.15 9.26
N PHE A 45 12.49 15.84 9.51
CA PHE A 45 11.25 15.13 9.87
C PHE A 45 11.38 14.42 11.22
N SER A 46 10.26 14.29 11.92
CA SER A 46 10.18 13.52 13.17
C SER A 46 9.36 12.26 12.94
N LEU A 47 9.83 11.14 13.49
CA LEU A 47 9.10 9.88 13.47
C LEU A 47 7.86 9.98 14.36
N ILE A 48 6.71 9.64 13.80
CA ILE A 48 5.47 9.46 14.54
C ILE A 48 5.39 7.97 14.91
N SER A 49 5.35 7.67 16.20
CA SER A 49 5.31 6.28 16.70
C SER A 49 3.91 5.85 17.17
N TYR A 50 2.94 6.76 17.23
CA TYR A 50 1.58 6.46 17.68
C TYR A 50 0.55 7.45 17.14
N GLY A 51 -0.71 6.99 17.04
CA GLY A 51 -1.86 7.83 16.74
C GLY A 51 -2.39 7.70 15.31
N ARG A 52 -3.14 8.71 14.87
CA ARG A 52 -3.83 8.72 13.58
C ARG A 52 -3.41 9.94 12.78
N LEU A 53 -3.05 9.73 11.52
CA LEU A 53 -2.61 10.77 10.59
C LEU A 53 -3.51 10.76 9.36
N ALA A 54 -4.14 11.89 9.05
CA ALA A 54 -4.84 12.10 7.80
C ALA A 54 -4.06 13.12 6.95
N LEU A 55 -3.66 12.70 5.75
CA LEU A 55 -2.90 13.50 4.80
C LEU A 55 -3.85 14.09 3.76
N TYR A 56 -3.70 15.40 3.53
CA TYR A 56 -4.45 16.15 2.53
C TYR A 56 -3.51 17.01 1.70
N GLU A 57 -3.74 17.07 0.40
CA GLU A 57 -3.19 18.07 -0.49
C GLU A 57 -4.14 19.27 -0.52
N CYS A 58 -3.68 20.43 -0.10
CA CYS A 58 -4.48 21.65 -0.15
C CYS A 58 -3.93 22.57 -1.25
N PRO A 59 -4.80 23.19 -2.07
CA PRO A 59 -4.37 24.24 -2.99
C PRO A 59 -3.64 25.35 -2.23
N PRO A 60 -2.69 26.05 -2.88
CA PRO A 60 -2.09 27.22 -2.27
C PRO A 60 -3.17 28.18 -1.79
N LYS A 61 -3.02 28.72 -0.57
CA LYS A 61 -3.89 29.84 -0.16
C LYS A 61 -3.66 30.96 -1.16
N ALA A 62 -4.74 31.48 -1.77
CA ALA A 62 -4.66 32.68 -2.59
C ALA A 62 -3.92 33.76 -1.81
N ASP A 63 -2.91 34.38 -2.44
CA ASP A 63 -2.19 35.48 -1.83
C ASP A 63 -3.19 36.63 -1.61
N PRO A 64 -3.40 37.09 -0.36
CA PRO A 64 -4.30 38.20 -0.07
C PRO A 64 -3.92 39.50 -0.79
N ASN A 65 -2.74 39.60 -1.41
CA ASN A 65 -2.30 40.75 -2.20
C ASN A 65 -2.49 40.60 -3.72
N THR A 66 -3.05 39.49 -4.21
CA THR A 66 -3.42 39.40 -5.63
C THR A 66 -4.75 40.13 -5.83
N ASN A 67 -4.67 41.38 -6.28
CA ASN A 67 -5.85 42.09 -6.78
C ASN A 67 -6.47 41.23 -7.90
N PRO A 68 -7.79 40.96 -7.89
CA PRO A 68 -8.43 40.38 -9.06
C PRO A 68 -8.19 41.34 -10.23
N GLU A 69 -7.54 40.85 -11.29
CA GLU A 69 -7.50 41.54 -12.57
C GLU A 69 -8.95 41.85 -12.97
N VAL A 70 -9.26 43.13 -13.05
CA VAL A 70 -10.52 43.62 -13.57
C VAL A 70 -10.51 43.34 -15.05
N ASP A 71 -11.20 42.29 -15.47
CA ASP A 71 -11.54 42.04 -16.87
C ASP A 71 -12.38 43.22 -17.40
N PRO A 72 -11.91 44.02 -18.37
CA PRO A 72 -12.64 45.14 -18.90
C PRO A 72 -13.59 44.65 -20.00
N SER A 73 -14.60 43.87 -19.62
CA SER A 73 -15.70 43.51 -20.53
C SER A 73 -16.90 44.44 -20.28
N PRO A 74 -17.56 45.00 -21.32
CA PRO A 74 -18.64 45.99 -21.15
C PRO A 74 -19.91 45.36 -20.56
N PRO A 75 -20.76 46.13 -19.86
CA PRO A 75 -21.98 45.59 -19.24
C PRO A 75 -23.08 45.37 -20.28
N GLU A 76 -23.60 44.14 -20.37
CA GLU A 76 -24.91 43.88 -20.98
C GLU A 76 -26.06 44.19 -19.99
N PRO A 77 -27.20 44.71 -20.45
CA PRO A 77 -28.27 45.19 -19.57
C PRO A 77 -29.18 44.08 -19.04
N SER A 78 -29.19 43.97 -17.71
CA SER A 78 -30.33 43.75 -16.81
C SER A 78 -31.50 42.85 -17.26
N ALA A 79 -31.64 41.68 -16.61
CA ALA A 79 -32.94 41.06 -16.38
C ALA A 79 -33.06 40.50 -14.95
N VAL A 80 -33.82 41.25 -14.14
CA VAL A 80 -34.74 40.84 -13.06
C VAL A 80 -34.23 39.95 -11.92
N THR A 81 -34.17 40.60 -10.77
CA THR A 81 -34.04 40.18 -9.38
C THR A 81 -34.89 38.97 -8.97
N ASN A 82 -34.29 38.07 -8.18
CA ASN A 82 -34.96 37.40 -7.06
C ASN A 82 -34.08 37.47 -5.82
N GLU A 83 -34.68 37.94 -4.73
CA GLU A 83 -34.05 38.25 -3.45
C GLU A 83 -33.68 36.99 -2.65
N SER A 84 -32.39 36.88 -2.30
CA SER A 84 -31.90 36.36 -1.02
C SER A 84 -30.41 36.72 -0.93
N GLY A 85 -30.16 37.98 -0.54
CA GLY A 85 -28.84 38.57 -0.47
C GLY A 85 -28.00 37.98 0.65
N LYS A 86 -27.32 36.87 0.37
CA LYS A 86 -26.04 36.56 0.99
C LYS A 86 -25.03 36.41 -0.14
N PRO A 87 -23.94 37.20 -0.18
CA PRO A 87 -22.92 37.00 -1.20
C PRO A 87 -22.46 35.54 -1.15
N PRO A 88 -22.31 34.85 -2.30
CA PRO A 88 -21.75 33.51 -2.31
C PRO A 88 -20.41 33.58 -1.57
N LYS A 89 -20.31 32.85 -0.45
CA LYS A 89 -19.02 32.73 0.25
C LYS A 89 -18.02 32.20 -0.78
N PRO A 90 -16.81 32.76 -0.87
CA PRO A 90 -15.78 32.19 -1.73
C PRO A 90 -15.65 30.71 -1.36
N GLU A 91 -15.85 29.83 -2.34
CA GLU A 91 -15.66 28.40 -2.15
C GLU A 91 -14.24 28.22 -1.62
N LYS A 92 -14.13 27.68 -0.41
CA LYS A 92 -12.82 27.43 0.17
C LYS A 92 -12.10 26.46 -0.76
N PRO A 93 -10.81 26.70 -1.09
CA PRO A 93 -10.04 25.78 -1.91
C PRO A 93 -10.17 24.37 -1.32
N LYS A 94 -10.70 23.45 -2.14
CA LYS A 94 -11.01 22.08 -1.72
C LYS A 94 -9.70 21.32 -1.58
N CYS A 95 -9.37 20.89 -0.37
CA CYS A 95 -8.26 19.98 -0.16
C CYS A 95 -8.64 18.57 -0.62
N THR A 96 -7.70 17.88 -1.27
CA THR A 96 -7.82 16.50 -1.71
C THR A 96 -7.27 15.57 -0.63
N PHE A 97 -8.04 14.56 -0.24
CA PHE A 97 -7.56 13.52 0.67
C PHE A 97 -6.52 12.64 -0.04
N ILE A 98 -5.39 12.39 0.61
CA ILE A 98 -4.31 11.52 0.10
C ILE A 98 -4.35 10.16 0.81
N ALA A 99 -4.25 10.16 2.13
CA ALA A 99 -4.11 8.93 2.90
C ALA A 99 -4.58 9.09 4.34
N TYR A 100 -4.96 7.97 4.95
CA TYR A 100 -5.17 7.83 6.37
C TYR A 100 -4.23 6.74 6.88
N ILE A 101 -3.45 7.04 7.91
CA ILE A 101 -2.44 6.15 8.48
C ILE A 101 -2.68 6.05 9.98
N GLN A 102 -2.72 4.82 10.50
CA GLN A 102 -2.83 4.56 11.93
C GLN A 102 -1.56 3.87 12.42
N PHE A 103 -0.95 4.43 13.46
CA PHE A 103 0.19 3.87 14.17
C PHE A 103 -0.29 3.37 15.53
N THR A 104 -0.12 2.07 15.77
CA THR A 104 -0.44 1.43 17.05
C THR A 104 0.87 0.94 17.66
N ARG A 105 1.15 1.33 18.91
CA ARG A 105 2.34 0.86 19.62
C ARG A 105 2.14 -0.58 20.09
N SER A 106 3.23 -1.34 20.18
CA SER A 106 3.19 -2.73 20.62
C SER A 106 2.52 -2.90 22.00
N GLU A 107 2.74 -1.97 22.93
CA GLU A 107 2.12 -1.98 24.25
C GLU A 107 0.62 -1.68 24.25
N ASP A 108 0.10 -1.07 23.17
CA ASP A 108 -1.32 -0.73 23.03
C ASP A 108 -2.11 -1.81 22.26
N LEU A 109 -1.43 -2.82 21.70
CA LEU A 109 -2.07 -3.95 21.05
C LEU A 109 -2.75 -4.85 22.10
N SER A 110 -4.03 -5.18 21.87
CA SER A 110 -4.69 -6.21 22.66
C SER A 110 -4.07 -7.59 22.38
N GLU A 111 -4.30 -8.56 23.26
CA GLU A 111 -3.87 -9.94 23.00
C GLU A 111 -4.53 -10.52 21.74
N GLU A 112 -5.75 -10.10 21.43
CA GLU A 112 -6.41 -10.47 20.17
C GLU A 112 -5.69 -9.87 18.97
N ASP A 113 -5.32 -8.59 19.01
CA ASP A 113 -4.57 -7.94 17.92
C ASP A 113 -3.21 -8.60 17.71
N LYS A 114 -2.51 -8.97 18.79
CA LYS A 114 -1.23 -9.69 18.71
C LYS A 114 -1.41 -11.05 18.04
N ASN A 115 -2.41 -11.82 18.45
CA ASN A 115 -2.69 -13.14 17.86
C ASN A 115 -3.09 -13.01 16.37
N ASP A 116 -3.91 -12.02 16.04
CA ASP A 116 -4.35 -11.74 14.67
C ASP A 116 -3.16 -11.35 13.76
N LEU A 117 -2.28 -10.47 14.24
CA LEU A 117 -1.08 -10.05 13.51
C LEU A 117 -0.06 -11.19 13.39
N ASP A 118 0.17 -11.96 14.45
CA ASP A 118 1.06 -13.13 14.43
C ASP A 118 0.56 -14.17 13.42
N PHE A 119 -0.74 -14.46 13.41
CA PHE A 119 -1.34 -15.36 12.44
C PHE A 119 -1.16 -14.86 11.00
N ILE A 120 -1.43 -13.59 10.71
CA ILE A 120 -1.28 -13.04 9.35
C ILE A 120 0.17 -13.10 8.90
N THR A 121 1.10 -12.67 9.75
CA THR A 121 2.52 -12.56 9.39
C THR A 121 3.17 -13.92 9.18
N THR A 122 2.89 -14.90 10.05
CA THR A 122 3.30 -16.30 9.88
C THR A 122 2.66 -16.94 8.66
N PHE A 123 1.36 -16.71 8.40
CA PHE A 123 0.69 -17.18 7.18
C PHE A 123 1.34 -16.66 5.90
N LEU A 124 1.70 -15.37 5.86
CA LEU A 124 2.38 -14.76 4.71
C LEU A 124 3.81 -15.31 4.57
N HIS A 125 4.53 -15.50 5.69
CA HIS A 125 5.84 -16.14 5.70
C HIS A 125 5.77 -17.55 5.11
N ASP A 126 4.88 -18.40 5.61
CA ASP A 126 4.70 -19.77 5.14
C ASP A 126 4.26 -19.85 3.68
N SER A 127 3.48 -18.86 3.22
CA SER A 127 3.05 -18.77 1.83
C SER A 127 4.23 -18.70 0.86
N THR A 128 5.39 -18.18 1.26
CA THR A 128 6.60 -18.09 0.41
C THR A 128 7.10 -19.45 -0.09
N ARG A 129 6.73 -20.54 0.58
CA ARG A 129 7.06 -21.93 0.18
C ARG A 129 6.25 -22.41 -1.03
N PHE A 130 5.17 -21.72 -1.36
CA PHE A 130 4.19 -22.14 -2.38
C PHE A 130 3.96 -21.08 -3.45
N VAL A 131 4.68 -19.96 -3.41
CA VAL A 131 4.67 -18.94 -4.45
C VAL A 131 6.08 -18.47 -4.78
N ASN A 132 6.34 -18.27 -6.07
CA ASN A 132 7.64 -17.75 -6.51
C ASN A 132 7.77 -16.25 -6.19
N PRO A 133 8.98 -15.78 -5.81
CA PRO A 133 9.23 -14.36 -5.67
C PRO A 133 9.08 -13.65 -7.01
N VAL A 134 8.61 -12.41 -6.97
CA VAL A 134 8.51 -11.54 -8.15
C VAL A 134 9.91 -11.14 -8.60
N ASP A 135 10.32 -11.58 -9.79
CA ASP A 135 11.63 -11.26 -10.38
C ASP A 135 11.51 -10.10 -11.38
N LEU A 136 11.47 -8.87 -10.85
CA LEU A 136 11.46 -7.63 -11.64
C LEU A 136 12.67 -6.76 -11.28
N ILE A 137 13.85 -7.19 -11.70
CA ILE A 137 15.13 -6.54 -11.35
C ILE A 137 15.19 -5.05 -11.69
N HIS A 138 14.49 -4.59 -12.73
CA HIS A 138 14.44 -3.18 -13.12
C HIS A 138 13.49 -2.32 -12.27
N LYS A 139 12.66 -2.95 -11.43
CA LYS A 139 11.74 -2.28 -10.51
C LYS A 139 12.11 -2.50 -9.06
N ILE A 140 12.56 -3.68 -8.66
CA ILE A 140 12.82 -4.02 -7.26
C ILE A 140 14.29 -3.75 -6.95
N PHE A 141 14.52 -2.75 -6.12
CA PHE A 141 15.87 -2.31 -5.73
C PHE A 141 16.42 -3.14 -4.58
N ARG A 142 15.59 -3.42 -3.58
CA ARG A 142 15.96 -4.17 -2.37
C ARG A 142 14.81 -5.08 -1.92
N GLY A 143 15.16 -6.09 -1.14
CA GLY A 143 14.21 -7.03 -0.54
C GLY A 143 13.57 -7.99 -1.54
N LYS A 144 12.50 -8.63 -1.09
CA LYS A 144 11.73 -9.61 -1.88
C LYS A 144 10.24 -9.29 -1.79
N MET A 145 9.54 -9.60 -2.87
CA MET A 145 8.09 -9.47 -2.98
C MET A 145 7.51 -10.79 -3.45
N TRP A 146 6.40 -11.19 -2.86
CA TRP A 146 5.56 -12.29 -3.33
C TRP A 146 4.15 -11.78 -3.55
N THR A 147 3.36 -12.60 -4.24
CA THR A 147 1.94 -12.33 -4.41
C THR A 147 1.19 -13.64 -4.27
N ILE A 148 0.03 -13.61 -3.61
CA ILE A 148 -0.90 -14.74 -3.48
C ILE A 148 -2.26 -14.37 -4.04
N GLY A 149 -3.06 -15.38 -4.39
CA GLY A 149 -4.41 -15.20 -4.93
C GLY A 149 -4.43 -15.19 -6.46
N TRP A 150 -5.38 -14.45 -7.01
CA TRP A 150 -5.74 -14.48 -8.42
C TRP A 150 -5.10 -13.37 -9.24
N ARG A 151 -4.76 -13.69 -10.49
CA ARG A 151 -4.20 -12.77 -11.47
C ARG A 151 -4.79 -13.03 -12.84
N LYS A 152 -4.70 -12.02 -13.71
CA LYS A 152 -4.88 -12.23 -15.15
C LYS A 152 -3.87 -13.28 -15.63
N SER A 153 -4.33 -14.26 -16.41
CA SER A 153 -3.40 -15.22 -17.00
C SER A 153 -2.49 -14.54 -18.02
N GLN A 154 -1.24 -14.98 -18.05
CA GLN A 154 -0.26 -14.58 -19.07
C GLN A 154 -0.20 -15.58 -20.24
N THR A 155 -0.95 -16.69 -20.16
CA THR A 155 -1.00 -17.73 -21.18
C THR A 155 -2.12 -17.43 -22.17
N ARG A 156 -1.82 -17.55 -23.46
CA ARG A 156 -2.82 -17.36 -24.52
C ARG A 156 -3.95 -18.38 -24.38
N GLY A 157 -5.20 -17.89 -24.34
CA GLY A 157 -6.40 -18.72 -24.23
C GLY A 157 -6.85 -18.99 -22.79
N GLU A 158 -6.05 -18.61 -21.79
CA GLU A 158 -6.45 -18.63 -20.39
C GLU A 158 -6.97 -17.25 -19.95
N VAL A 159 -7.95 -17.25 -19.05
CA VAL A 159 -8.61 -16.01 -18.57
C VAL A 159 -7.99 -15.55 -17.24
N ALA A 160 -7.79 -16.49 -16.33
CA ALA A 160 -7.29 -16.22 -14.98
C ALA A 160 -6.30 -17.31 -14.56
N GLY A 161 -5.38 -16.94 -13.67
CA GLY A 161 -4.45 -17.86 -13.04
C GLY A 161 -4.24 -17.49 -11.58
N ARG A 162 -3.47 -18.32 -10.87
CA ARG A 162 -3.04 -18.04 -9.49
C ARG A 162 -1.54 -17.88 -9.45
N TYR A 163 -1.07 -17.10 -8.48
CA TYR A 163 0.33 -17.19 -8.09
C TYR A 163 0.56 -18.51 -7.38
N ILE A 164 1.41 -19.37 -7.96
CA ILE A 164 1.79 -20.66 -7.43
C ILE A 164 3.25 -20.97 -7.75
N ASP A 165 3.87 -21.78 -6.90
CA ASP A 165 5.07 -22.56 -7.19
C ASP A 165 4.71 -24.05 -7.23
N THR A 166 4.61 -24.59 -8.44
CA THR A 166 4.26 -25.99 -8.64
C THR A 166 5.27 -26.95 -8.00
N ALA A 167 6.56 -26.58 -7.97
CA ALA A 167 7.59 -27.42 -7.39
C ALA A 167 7.43 -27.51 -5.86
N GLY A 168 7.29 -26.37 -5.17
CA GLY A 168 7.03 -26.33 -3.74
C GLY A 168 5.74 -27.03 -3.34
N ILE A 169 4.66 -26.87 -4.12
CA ILE A 169 3.38 -27.57 -3.87
C ILE A 169 3.54 -29.08 -4.02
N THR A 170 4.25 -29.54 -5.05
CA THR A 170 4.47 -30.98 -5.29
C THR A 170 5.27 -31.61 -4.16
N GLN A 171 6.20 -30.86 -3.57
CA GLN A 171 7.03 -31.34 -2.47
C GLN A 171 6.26 -31.44 -1.14
N ASN A 172 5.27 -30.58 -0.90
CA ASN A 172 4.45 -30.62 0.32
C ASN A 172 2.96 -30.27 0.06
N PRO A 173 2.20 -31.18 -0.54
CA PRO A 173 0.82 -30.91 -0.95
C PRO A 173 -0.14 -30.73 0.24
N LEU A 174 0.09 -31.43 1.36
CA LEU A 174 -0.74 -31.30 2.56
C LEU A 174 -0.58 -29.91 3.20
N ALA A 175 0.66 -29.43 3.35
CA ALA A 175 0.89 -28.09 3.86
C ALA A 175 0.32 -27.00 2.93
N TYR A 176 0.28 -27.26 1.61
CA TYR A 176 -0.41 -26.35 0.69
C TYR A 176 -1.93 -26.35 0.90
N LEU A 177 -2.55 -27.50 1.20
CA LEU A 177 -3.98 -27.56 1.55
C LEU A 177 -4.25 -26.80 2.85
N ASP A 178 -3.45 -27.00 3.89
CA ASP A 178 -3.55 -26.25 5.15
C ASP A 178 -3.42 -24.74 4.89
N LYS A 179 -2.49 -24.34 4.01
CA LYS A 179 -2.34 -22.95 3.58
C LYS A 179 -3.59 -22.41 2.89
N LEU A 180 -4.30 -23.20 2.09
CA LEU A 180 -5.55 -22.75 1.46
C LEU A 180 -6.65 -22.54 2.52
N ILE A 181 -6.73 -23.40 3.52
CA ILE A 181 -7.67 -23.27 4.65
C ILE A 181 -7.32 -22.02 5.47
N ASN A 182 -6.07 -21.88 5.88
CA ASN A 182 -5.58 -20.72 6.64
C ASN A 182 -5.75 -19.41 5.88
N GLY A 183 -5.73 -19.45 4.54
CA GLY A 183 -6.01 -18.29 3.70
C GLY A 183 -7.40 -17.71 3.90
N ILE A 184 -8.40 -18.52 4.28
CA ILE A 184 -9.76 -18.05 4.59
C ILE A 184 -9.73 -17.26 5.90
N SER A 185 -9.15 -17.83 6.95
CA SER A 185 -8.98 -17.16 8.25
C SER A 185 -8.16 -15.87 8.11
N ALA A 186 -7.08 -15.90 7.33
CA ALA A 186 -6.28 -14.71 7.06
C ALA A 186 -7.12 -13.62 6.36
N SER A 187 -8.05 -13.99 5.48
CA SER A 187 -8.95 -13.03 4.82
C SER A 187 -9.90 -12.37 5.78
N ASP A 188 -10.47 -13.12 6.72
CA ASP A 188 -11.36 -12.55 7.73
C ASP A 188 -10.62 -11.59 8.66
N ILE A 189 -9.41 -11.94 9.09
CA ILE A 189 -8.58 -11.07 9.95
C ILE A 189 -8.13 -9.82 9.19
N ILE A 190 -7.62 -9.95 7.96
CA ILE A 190 -7.21 -8.80 7.13
C ILE A 190 -8.40 -7.88 6.86
N HIS A 191 -9.58 -8.45 6.57
CA HIS A 191 -10.81 -7.68 6.44
C HIS A 191 -11.14 -6.92 7.73
N LYS A 192 -11.18 -7.61 8.88
CA LYS A 192 -11.44 -7.00 10.19
C LYS A 192 -10.49 -5.83 10.47
N LEU A 193 -9.19 -6.02 10.27
CA LEU A 193 -8.17 -5.00 10.50
C LEU A 193 -8.43 -3.74 9.65
N PHE A 194 -8.57 -3.89 8.34
CA PHE A 194 -8.79 -2.73 7.47
C PHE A 194 -10.17 -2.11 7.63
N TYR A 195 -11.21 -2.92 7.84
CA TYR A 195 -12.58 -2.44 8.03
C TYR A 195 -12.71 -1.60 9.30
N SER A 196 -11.98 -1.93 10.36
CA SER A 196 -11.98 -1.16 11.61
C SER A 196 -11.44 0.27 11.46
N ILE A 197 -10.69 0.55 10.39
CA ILE A 197 -10.02 1.82 10.15
C ILE A 197 -10.62 2.56 8.94
N ALA A 198 -11.06 1.83 7.92
CA ALA A 198 -11.45 2.38 6.61
C ALA A 198 -12.63 1.59 5.99
N ASP A 199 -13.69 1.38 6.75
CA ASP A 199 -14.93 0.67 6.34
C ASP A 199 -15.43 1.07 4.94
N ALA A 200 -15.62 2.36 4.68
CA ALA A 200 -16.11 2.85 3.39
C ALA A 200 -15.18 2.53 2.21
N ALA A 201 -13.86 2.48 2.46
CA ALA A 201 -12.89 2.10 1.44
C ALA A 201 -12.92 0.59 1.18
N VAL A 202 -13.05 -0.22 2.23
CA VAL A 202 -13.19 -1.68 2.15
C VAL A 202 -14.48 -2.06 1.42
N ASP A 203 -15.61 -1.43 1.77
CA ASP A 203 -16.89 -1.62 1.10
C ASP A 203 -16.81 -1.28 -0.40
N ALA A 204 -16.21 -0.14 -0.75
CA ALA A 204 -16.03 0.26 -2.14
C ALA A 204 -15.16 -0.75 -2.92
N ALA A 205 -14.10 -1.28 -2.30
CA ALA A 205 -13.23 -2.28 -2.90
C ALA A 205 -13.97 -3.62 -3.08
N ASN A 206 -14.81 -4.03 -2.12
CA ASN A 206 -15.62 -5.23 -2.23
C ASN A 206 -16.72 -5.11 -3.32
N VAL A 207 -17.41 -3.97 -3.38
CA VAL A 207 -18.37 -3.66 -4.46
C VAL A 207 -17.69 -3.74 -5.82
N LEU A 208 -16.49 -3.17 -5.95
CA LEU A 208 -15.72 -3.24 -7.20
C LEU A 208 -15.35 -4.69 -7.55
N LEU A 209 -14.78 -5.45 -6.61
CA LEU A 209 -14.42 -6.85 -6.79
C LEU A 209 -15.62 -7.69 -7.28
N THR A 210 -16.77 -7.51 -6.62
CA THR A 210 -18.03 -8.18 -6.95
C THR A 210 -18.55 -7.76 -8.34
N SER A 211 -18.50 -6.46 -8.66
CA SER A 211 -18.96 -5.95 -9.96
C SER A 211 -18.14 -6.48 -11.13
N LEU A 212 -16.85 -6.74 -10.91
CA LEU A 212 -15.94 -7.33 -11.89
C LEU A 212 -16.06 -8.86 -11.96
N GLY A 213 -16.85 -9.48 -11.08
CA GLY A 213 -16.99 -10.93 -10.99
C GLY A 213 -15.68 -11.63 -10.59
N LEU A 214 -14.80 -10.93 -9.88
CA LEU A 214 -13.51 -11.46 -9.47
C LEU A 214 -13.64 -12.23 -8.15
N PRO A 215 -12.91 -13.34 -7.98
CA PRO A 215 -12.83 -14.06 -6.71
C PRO A 215 -12.02 -13.27 -5.68
N GLY A 216 -12.27 -13.55 -4.39
CA GLY A 216 -11.36 -13.16 -3.32
C GLY A 216 -10.04 -13.93 -3.42
N TYR A 217 -8.94 -13.33 -2.97
CA TYR A 217 -7.61 -13.96 -3.04
C TYR A 217 -7.52 -15.32 -2.33
N CYS A 218 -8.32 -15.51 -1.27
CA CYS A 218 -8.36 -16.75 -0.49
C CYS A 218 -9.18 -17.86 -1.16
N ASP A 219 -10.06 -17.54 -2.11
CA ASP A 219 -10.95 -18.53 -2.73
C ASP A 219 -10.14 -19.46 -3.63
N PRO A 220 -10.09 -20.79 -3.37
CA PRO A 220 -9.29 -21.72 -4.16
C PRO A 220 -9.87 -22.07 -5.55
N ASN A 221 -11.15 -21.80 -5.79
CA ASN A 221 -11.94 -22.42 -6.87
C ASN A 221 -12.65 -21.41 -7.80
N LEU A 222 -12.16 -20.17 -7.91
CA LEU A 222 -12.78 -19.10 -8.73
C LEU A 222 -14.25 -18.84 -8.37
N LYS A 223 -14.68 -19.13 -7.13
CA LYS A 223 -16.05 -18.78 -6.75
C LYS A 223 -16.12 -17.28 -6.46
N ARG A 224 -17.31 -16.70 -6.62
CA ARG A 224 -17.54 -15.28 -6.34
C ARG A 224 -17.15 -14.96 -4.90
N SER A 225 -16.58 -13.77 -4.72
CA SER A 225 -16.22 -13.21 -3.41
C SER A 225 -17.41 -13.24 -2.45
N ASN A 226 -17.13 -13.54 -1.18
CA ASN A 226 -18.05 -13.27 -0.08
C ASN A 226 -17.91 -11.80 0.37
N ASN A 227 -18.80 -11.36 1.27
CA ASN A 227 -18.78 -9.98 1.78
C ASN A 227 -17.52 -9.62 2.59
N ASN A 228 -16.62 -10.57 2.86
CA ASN A 228 -15.39 -10.32 3.62
C ASN A 228 -14.16 -10.18 2.72
N CYS A 229 -14.29 -10.39 1.41
CA CYS A 229 -13.18 -10.27 0.47
C CYS A 229 -13.23 -8.93 -0.27
N PHE A 230 -12.19 -8.10 -0.12
CA PHE A 230 -12.08 -6.82 -0.83
C PHE A 230 -10.90 -6.76 -1.82
N ALA A 231 -10.17 -7.86 -1.99
CA ALA A 231 -9.02 -7.96 -2.89
C ALA A 231 -8.96 -9.32 -3.61
N SER A 232 -8.55 -9.31 -4.89
CA SER A 232 -8.36 -10.53 -5.70
C SER A 232 -6.99 -11.17 -5.53
N ASN A 233 -6.00 -10.39 -5.12
CA ASN A 233 -4.67 -10.84 -4.73
C ASN A 233 -4.12 -9.97 -3.59
N LEU A 234 -3.08 -10.48 -2.93
CA LEU A 234 -2.30 -9.74 -1.94
C LEU A 234 -0.83 -9.81 -2.33
N ALA A 235 -0.19 -8.64 -2.39
CA ALA A 235 1.25 -8.54 -2.43
C ALA A 235 1.81 -8.33 -1.03
N PHE A 236 2.91 -9.00 -0.72
CA PHE A 236 3.61 -8.83 0.54
C PHE A 236 5.11 -8.87 0.31
N THR A 237 5.83 -8.16 1.18
CA THR A 237 7.26 -7.87 0.97
C THR A 237 8.03 -8.04 2.27
N ARG A 238 9.34 -8.29 2.16
CA ARG A 238 10.26 -8.41 3.31
C ARG A 238 11.68 -8.02 2.95
N ASP A 239 12.54 -8.03 3.96
CA ASP A 239 13.97 -7.75 3.86
C ASP A 239 14.22 -6.33 3.31
N GLU A 240 13.55 -5.34 3.92
CA GLU A 240 13.64 -3.91 3.57
C GLU A 240 13.34 -3.63 2.10
N PHE A 241 12.16 -4.09 1.68
CA PHE A 241 11.72 -3.96 0.31
C PHE A 241 11.69 -2.50 -0.15
N SER A 242 12.29 -2.26 -1.31
CA SER A 242 12.27 -0.97 -1.99
C SER A 242 12.14 -1.19 -3.47
N ASN A 243 11.31 -0.39 -4.12
CA ASN A 243 11.14 -0.42 -5.57
C ASN A 243 11.27 0.98 -6.17
N ARG A 244 11.48 1.01 -7.49
CA ARG A 244 11.46 2.24 -8.27
C ARG A 244 10.10 2.90 -8.11
N PRO A 245 10.03 4.21 -7.76
CA PRO A 245 8.77 4.93 -7.75
C PRO A 245 8.03 4.80 -9.08
N HIS A 246 6.75 4.43 -9.02
CA HIS A 246 5.87 4.31 -10.18
C HIS A 246 4.42 4.52 -9.78
N CYS A 247 3.57 4.72 -10.77
CA CYS A 247 2.12 4.75 -10.63
C CYS A 247 1.55 3.56 -11.38
N ASP A 248 0.68 2.79 -10.73
CA ASP A 248 -0.04 1.69 -11.35
C ASP A 248 -1.39 2.19 -11.90
N ASP A 249 -1.78 1.67 -13.07
CA ASP A 249 -3.08 1.97 -13.70
C ASP A 249 -4.16 1.00 -13.19
N ASP A 250 -4.39 1.04 -11.88
CA ASP A 250 -5.35 0.16 -11.21
C ASP A 250 -6.78 0.66 -11.33
N LYS A 251 -7.73 -0.28 -11.39
CA LYS A 251 -9.17 0.05 -11.29
C LYS A 251 -9.58 0.47 -9.88
N THR A 252 -8.87 -0.01 -8.86
CA THR A 252 -9.08 0.37 -7.48
C THR A 252 -8.57 1.79 -7.24
N LYS A 253 -9.39 2.63 -6.60
CA LYS A 253 -9.01 4.00 -6.22
C LYS A 253 -8.20 4.06 -4.93
N ASN A 254 -8.18 2.98 -4.16
CA ASN A 254 -7.59 2.90 -2.84
C ASN A 254 -6.55 1.78 -2.83
N ALA A 255 -5.44 2.03 -2.14
CA ALA A 255 -4.47 1.01 -1.75
C ALA A 255 -4.56 0.79 -0.24
N PHE A 256 -4.36 -0.45 0.19
CA PHE A 256 -4.35 -0.83 1.59
C PHE A 256 -2.93 -1.30 1.94
N LEU A 257 -2.40 -0.83 3.06
CA LEU A 257 -1.04 -1.14 3.51
C LEU A 257 -1.05 -1.49 4.99
N LEU A 258 -0.48 -2.64 5.32
CA LEU A 258 -0.14 -3.06 6.68
C LEU A 258 1.39 -3.18 6.76
N LEU A 259 1.97 -2.58 7.78
CA LEU A 259 3.40 -2.67 8.08
C LEU A 259 3.56 -3.24 9.49
N SER A 260 4.39 -4.28 9.63
CA SER A 260 4.72 -4.89 10.92
C SER A 260 6.13 -5.43 10.87
N ASN A 261 6.83 -5.36 12.01
CA ASN A 261 8.10 -6.04 12.18
C ASN A 261 7.84 -7.52 12.44
N ILE A 262 8.68 -8.38 11.88
CA ILE A 262 8.56 -9.83 12.02
C ILE A 262 9.93 -10.45 12.30
N ASN A 263 9.94 -11.58 12.99
CA ASN A 263 11.10 -12.44 13.03
C ASN A 263 11.32 -13.01 11.62
N ARG A 264 12.55 -12.89 11.13
CA ARG A 264 12.93 -13.29 9.78
C ARG A 264 12.86 -14.80 9.58
N GLU A 265 13.08 -15.59 10.62
CA GLU A 265 13.20 -17.04 10.56
C GLU A 265 11.83 -17.73 10.42
N ASP A 266 10.82 -17.25 11.15
CA ASP A 266 9.51 -17.92 11.26
C ASP A 266 8.32 -17.01 10.89
N GLY A 267 8.54 -15.70 10.75
CA GLY A 267 7.50 -14.75 10.41
C GLY A 267 6.60 -14.34 11.57
N THR A 268 6.91 -14.75 12.81
CA THR A 268 6.20 -14.28 14.01
C THR A 268 6.34 -12.77 14.19
N ILE A 269 5.37 -12.11 14.84
CA ILE A 269 5.48 -10.66 15.05
C ILE A 269 6.61 -10.31 16.01
N ALA A 270 7.39 -9.29 15.63
CA ALA A 270 8.40 -8.71 16.51
C ALA A 270 7.82 -7.46 17.18
N LEU A 271 7.48 -7.58 18.46
CA LEU A 271 6.91 -6.48 19.25
C LEU A 271 7.97 -5.54 19.82
N ALA A 272 9.23 -5.99 19.88
CA ALA A 272 10.36 -5.21 20.31
C ALA A 272 10.82 -4.24 19.21
N GLY A 273 11.27 -3.04 19.61
CA GLY A 273 11.80 -2.05 18.69
C GLY A 273 13.16 -2.45 18.12
N ASP A 274 13.56 -1.79 17.04
CA ASP A 274 14.88 -1.86 16.38
C ASP A 274 16.08 -1.62 17.33
N LYS A 275 15.84 -0.91 18.43
CA LYS A 275 16.83 -0.65 19.50
C LYS A 275 16.88 -1.71 20.58
N ASP A 276 16.00 -2.70 20.54
CA ASP A 276 16.07 -3.84 21.45
C ASP A 276 17.22 -4.75 21.01
N SER A 277 18.07 -5.15 21.96
CA SER A 277 19.19 -6.08 21.72
C SER A 277 18.78 -7.44 21.16
N THR A 278 17.49 -7.78 21.21
CA THR A 278 16.91 -8.99 20.65
C THR A 278 16.41 -8.82 19.20
N PHE A 279 16.41 -7.59 18.67
CA PHE A 279 16.09 -7.32 17.28
C PHE A 279 17.28 -7.72 16.39
N THR A 280 17.10 -8.76 15.60
CA THR A 280 18.09 -9.25 14.63
C THR A 280 17.66 -8.90 13.21
N GLU A 281 18.54 -8.24 12.44
CA GLU A 281 18.37 -7.95 11.00
C GLU A 281 18.28 -9.20 10.09
#